data_AF-A0AAV5STW5-F1
#
_entry.id   AF-A0AAV5STW5-F1
#
_cell.length_a   1.000
_cell.length_b   1.000
_cell.length_c   1.000
_cell.angle_alpha   90.00
_cell.angle_beta   90.00
_cell.angle_gamma   90.00
#
_symmetry.space_group_name_H-M   'P 1'
#
loop_
_entity.id
_entity.type
_entity.pdbx_description
1 polymer ?
#
loop_
_entity_poly.entity_id
_entity_poly.type
_entity_poly.pdbx_seq_one_letter_code
_entity_poly.pdbx_strand_id
1 'polypeptide(L)'
;TTICHQCNGWNGWNGNGYSRSSSEENSCHNYNNQCLTEFFCVRKEDPIIPSAGYKTYKSDCWMQPSVQISPTDAVQIESGGCYNVTDASIPPKQWKYCFCANKDYCNTDSRLLISPLIGILIL
;
A
#
# COMPACT_ATOMS: atom_id res chain seq x y z
N THR A 1 -13.21 -10.83 -10.76
CA THR A 1 -11.73 -10.76 -10.83
C THR A 1 -11.35 -9.33 -11.12
N THR A 2 -10.32 -8.83 -10.44
CA THR A 2 -9.81 -7.45 -10.54
C THR A 2 -8.33 -7.50 -10.92
N ILE A 3 -7.91 -6.64 -11.85
CA ILE A 3 -6.51 -6.49 -12.23
C ILE A 3 -5.84 -5.50 -11.29
N CYS A 4 -4.70 -5.85 -10.72
CA CYS A 4 -3.93 -4.96 -9.86
C CYS A 4 -2.56 -4.68 -10.46
N HIS A 5 -2.00 -3.52 -10.12
CA HIS A 5 -0.61 -3.23 -10.43
C HIS A 5 0.30 -4.00 -9.46
N GLN A 6 1.34 -4.64 -9.99
CA GLN A 6 2.29 -5.42 -9.21
C GLN A 6 3.70 -4.86 -9.38
N CYS A 7 4.20 -4.13 -8.40
CA CYS A 7 5.49 -3.45 -8.55
C CYS A 7 6.09 -3.03 -7.21
N ASN A 8 7.38 -2.70 -7.26
CA ASN A 8 8.08 -2.00 -6.19
C ASN A 8 8.42 -0.62 -6.73
N GLY A 9 8.02 0.43 -6.00
CA GLY A 9 8.23 1.80 -6.41
C GLY A 9 8.58 2.69 -5.25
N TRP A 10 8.83 3.95 -5.56
CA TRP A 10 9.11 4.97 -4.57
C TRP A 10 8.54 6.31 -5.01
N ASN A 11 8.08 7.10 -4.04
CA ASN A 11 7.66 8.48 -4.22
C ASN A 11 8.68 9.39 -3.54
N GLY A 12 9.24 10.34 -4.29
CA GLY A 12 10.03 11.42 -3.70
C GLY A 12 9.15 12.46 -3.02
N TRP A 13 9.77 13.35 -2.25
CA TRP A 13 9.09 14.49 -1.61
C TRP A 13 8.21 15.30 -2.60
N ASN A 14 8.60 15.40 -3.88
CA ASN A 14 7.86 16.11 -4.93
C ASN A 14 7.35 15.22 -6.07
N GLY A 15 7.07 13.93 -5.81
CA GLY A 15 6.66 12.98 -6.86
C GLY A 15 7.79 12.50 -7.78
N ASN A 16 8.93 13.18 -7.78
CA ASN A 16 10.17 12.77 -8.42
C ASN A 16 11.11 12.21 -7.34
N GLY A 17 10.98 10.93 -7.01
CA GLY A 17 11.88 10.30 -6.03
C GLY A 17 13.14 9.78 -6.68
N TYR A 18 14.27 10.00 -6.02
CA TYR A 18 15.52 9.33 -6.33
C TYR A 18 15.52 7.95 -5.66
N SER A 19 16.00 6.96 -6.41
CA SER A 19 16.15 5.58 -5.92
C SER A 19 17.13 5.50 -4.75
N ARG A 20 17.00 4.50 -3.87
CA ARG A 20 17.95 4.25 -2.76
C ARG A 20 19.35 3.92 -3.29
N SER A 21 19.42 3.44 -4.53
CA SER A 21 20.64 3.12 -5.28
C SER A 21 20.46 3.50 -6.75
N SER A 22 21.51 3.94 -7.45
CA SER A 22 21.47 4.15 -8.91
C SER A 22 21.14 2.89 -9.73
N SER A 23 21.12 1.71 -9.08
CA SER A 23 20.82 0.41 -9.68
C SER A 23 19.40 -0.11 -9.43
N GLU A 24 18.64 0.51 -8.52
CA GLU A 24 17.27 0.08 -8.23
C GLU A 24 16.32 0.75 -9.22
N GLU A 25 15.72 -0.04 -10.12
CA GLU A 25 14.71 0.42 -11.08
C GLU A 25 13.31 0.49 -10.44
N ASN A 26 12.54 1.52 -10.81
CA ASN A 26 11.15 1.65 -10.37
C ASN A 26 10.30 0.74 -11.23
N SER A 27 10.03 -0.48 -10.77
CA SER A 27 9.22 -1.42 -11.54
C SER A 27 7.76 -0.97 -11.67
N CYS A 28 7.34 0.07 -10.94
CA CYS A 28 6.03 0.69 -11.13
C CYS A 28 5.96 1.59 -12.37
N HIS A 29 7.08 1.93 -13.02
CA HIS A 29 7.04 2.57 -14.34
C HIS A 29 6.70 1.58 -15.46
N ASN A 30 6.84 0.26 -15.20
CA ASN A 30 6.40 -0.76 -16.13
C ASN A 30 4.91 -1.04 -15.90
N TYR A 31 4.08 -0.50 -16.78
CA TYR A 31 2.62 -0.68 -16.74
C TYR A 31 2.16 -2.10 -17.08
N ASN A 32 3.03 -2.95 -17.63
CA ASN A 32 2.69 -4.34 -17.94
C ASN A 32 2.83 -5.27 -16.74
N ASN A 33 3.35 -4.79 -15.60
CA ASN A 33 3.43 -5.60 -14.39
C ASN A 33 2.07 -5.64 -13.69
N GLN A 34 1.37 -6.75 -13.86
CA GLN A 34 0.01 -6.92 -13.35
C GLN A 34 -0.18 -8.28 -12.72
N CYS A 35 -1.15 -8.35 -11.82
CA CYS A 35 -1.63 -9.58 -11.22
C CYS A 35 -3.16 -9.57 -11.15
N LEU A 36 -3.76 -10.74 -10.98
CA LEU A 36 -5.21 -10.92 -10.88
C LEU A 36 -5.57 -11.40 -9.47
N THR A 37 -6.66 -10.85 -8.93
CA THR A 37 -7.23 -11.30 -7.65
C THR A 37 -8.76 -11.31 -7.70
N GLU A 38 -9.35 -12.11 -6.81
CA GLU A 38 -10.78 -12.08 -6.52
C GLU A 38 -11.12 -11.23 -5.28
N PHE A 39 -10.10 -10.79 -4.53
CA PHE A 39 -10.24 -10.01 -3.31
C PHE A 39 -9.87 -8.54 -3.55
N PHE A 40 -8.64 -8.14 -3.23
CA PHE A 40 -8.24 -6.73 -3.21
C PHE A 40 -6.89 -6.49 -3.86
N CYS A 41 -6.74 -5.36 -4.52
CA CYS A 41 -5.43 -4.78 -4.79
C CYS A 41 -4.92 -4.11 -3.53
N VAL A 42 -3.61 -4.20 -3.27
CA VAL A 42 -2.98 -3.59 -2.09
C VAL A 42 -1.82 -2.68 -2.50
N ARG A 43 -1.66 -1.57 -1.79
CA ARG A 43 -0.46 -0.74 -1.77
C ARG A 43 0.10 -0.74 -0.35
N LYS A 44 1.33 -1.21 -0.20
CA LYS A 44 2.05 -1.34 1.08
C LYS A 44 3.11 -0.25 1.14
N GLU A 45 2.89 0.77 1.96
CA GLU A 45 3.89 1.81 2.19
C GLU A 45 4.85 1.38 3.28
N ASP A 46 6.15 1.54 3.01
CA ASP A 46 7.18 1.26 4.00
C ASP A 46 7.17 2.32 5.13
N PRO A 47 7.59 1.94 6.36
CA PRO A 47 7.70 2.86 7.48
C PRO A 47 8.49 4.11 7.14
N ILE A 48 7.99 5.26 7.60
CA ILE A 48 8.70 6.53 7.48
C ILE A 48 9.96 6.47 8.34
N ILE A 49 11.12 6.35 7.71
CA ILE A 49 12.39 6.67 8.35
C ILE A 49 12.45 8.21 8.38
N PRO A 50 12.47 8.87 9.55
CA PRO A 50 12.38 10.34 9.64
C PRO A 50 13.47 11.08 8.86
N SER A 51 14.62 10.43 8.62
CA SER A 51 15.74 10.96 7.86
C SER A 51 15.70 10.66 6.35
N ALA A 52 14.71 9.91 5.85
CA ALA A 52 14.62 9.55 4.44
C ALA A 52 13.79 10.57 3.65
N GLY A 53 14.39 11.17 2.61
CA GLY A 53 13.71 12.09 1.69
C GLY A 53 12.79 11.42 0.65
N TYR A 54 12.54 10.12 0.77
CA TYR A 54 11.70 9.33 -0.14
C TYR A 54 10.91 8.27 0.64
N LYS A 55 9.76 7.85 0.10
CA LYS A 55 8.97 6.73 0.60
C LYS A 55 8.92 5.62 -0.43
N THR A 56 9.35 4.42 -0.06
CA THR A 56 9.17 3.22 -0.89
C THR A 56 7.79 2.62 -0.64
N TYR A 57 7.28 1.93 -1.65
CA TYR A 57 6.04 1.20 -1.57
C TYR A 57 6.08 -0.03 -2.46
N LYS A 58 5.25 -1.01 -2.11
CA LYS A 58 4.97 -2.18 -2.95
C LYS A 58 3.49 -2.24 -3.30
N SER A 59 3.17 -2.33 -4.58
CA SER A 59 1.82 -2.61 -5.06
C SER A 59 1.72 -4.09 -5.42
N ASP A 60 0.64 -4.76 -5.02
CA ASP A 60 0.48 -6.20 -5.22
C ASP A 60 -1.00 -6.63 -5.25
N CYS A 61 -1.24 -7.89 -5.58
CA CYS A 61 -2.52 -8.55 -5.36
C CYS A 61 -2.60 -9.10 -3.94
N TRP A 62 -3.74 -8.90 -3.31
CA TRP A 62 -4.08 -9.53 -2.05
C TRP A 62 -5.06 -10.66 -2.29
N MET A 63 -4.77 -11.84 -1.74
CA MET A 63 -5.47 -13.09 -2.06
C MET A 63 -6.37 -13.58 -0.92
N GLN A 64 -6.65 -12.73 0.06
CA GLN A 64 -7.41 -13.08 1.26
C GLN A 64 -8.44 -11.98 1.57
N PRO A 65 -9.54 -12.27 2.28
CA PRO A 65 -10.50 -11.25 2.67
C PRO A 65 -10.06 -10.43 3.89
N SER A 66 -9.00 -10.86 4.58
CA SER A 66 -8.51 -10.25 5.82
C SER A 66 -7.02 -9.91 5.77
N VAL A 67 -6.57 -9.08 6.71
CA VAL A 67 -5.17 -8.71 6.92
C VAL A 67 -4.80 -8.87 8.40
N GLN A 68 -3.63 -9.45 8.65
CA GLN A 68 -3.00 -9.46 9.98
C GLN A 68 -2.38 -8.09 10.23
N ILE A 69 -2.89 -7.34 11.20
CA ILE A 69 -2.41 -5.99 11.55
C ILE A 69 -1.40 -6.01 12.69
N SER A 70 -1.38 -7.09 13.46
CA SER A 70 -0.38 -7.39 14.48
C SER A 70 -0.12 -8.90 14.48
N PRO A 71 0.86 -9.40 15.24
CA PRO A 71 1.07 -10.84 15.40
C PRO A 71 -0.13 -11.61 15.99
N THR A 72 -1.06 -10.91 16.63
CA THR A 72 -2.22 -11.51 17.32
C THR A 72 -3.56 -11.11 16.72
N ASP A 73 -3.62 -10.03 15.93
CA ASP A 73 -4.87 -9.41 15.49
C ASP A 73 -5.02 -9.40 13.98
N ALA A 74 -6.19 -9.84 13.53
CA ALA A 74 -6.61 -9.83 12.14
C ALA A 74 -7.90 -9.03 11.97
N VAL A 75 -8.02 -8.33 10.86
CA VAL A 75 -9.21 -7.55 10.51
C VAL A 75 -9.71 -7.91 9.12
N GLN A 76 -11.02 -7.84 8.91
CA GLN A 76 -11.61 -7.95 7.58
C GLN A 76 -11.29 -6.68 6.79
N ILE A 77 -10.94 -6.86 5.52
CA ILE A 77 -10.57 -5.77 4.63
C ILE A 77 -11.82 -5.17 4.02
N GLU A 78 -11.90 -3.85 4.06
CA GLU A 78 -12.88 -3.06 3.31
C GLU A 78 -12.19 -2.39 2.12
N SER A 79 -12.86 -2.37 0.95
CA SER A 79 -12.32 -1.67 -0.22
C SER A 79 -12.24 -0.17 0.07
N GLY A 80 -11.06 0.42 -0.11
CA GLY A 80 -10.74 1.80 0.27
C GLY A 80 -10.15 1.94 1.68
N GLY A 81 -10.13 0.86 2.47
CA GLY A 81 -9.57 0.84 3.82
C GLY A 81 -8.04 0.84 3.84
N CYS A 82 -7.47 1.56 4.81
CA CYS A 82 -6.04 1.54 5.12
C CYS A 82 -5.78 1.09 6.55
N TYR A 83 -4.83 0.19 6.73
CA TYR A 83 -4.53 -0.45 8.01
C TYR A 83 -3.05 -0.29 8.35
N ASN A 84 -2.77 -0.02 9.63
CA ASN A 84 -1.41 -0.03 10.14
C ASN A 84 -1.06 -1.47 10.51
N VAL A 85 -0.04 -2.02 9.88
CA VAL A 85 0.45 -3.38 10.10
C VAL A 85 1.76 -3.30 10.87
N THR A 86 1.83 -3.99 12.00
CA THR A 86 3.03 -4.06 12.84
C THR A 86 3.58 -5.48 12.81
N ASP A 87 4.89 -5.64 12.61
CA ASP A 87 5.53 -6.94 12.69
C ASP A 87 5.98 -7.30 14.12
N ALA A 88 6.50 -8.51 14.28
CA ALA A 88 7.05 -9.01 15.54
C ALA A 88 8.55 -8.67 15.72
N SER A 89 9.12 -7.76 14.94
CA SER A 89 10.53 -7.40 15.06
C SER A 89 10.81 -6.56 16.32
N ILE A 90 12.08 -6.48 16.74
CA ILE A 90 12.51 -5.68 17.91
C ILE A 90 13.63 -4.73 17.45
N PRO A 91 13.40 -3.40 17.40
CA PRO A 91 12.12 -2.71 17.64
C PRO A 91 11.09 -3.00 16.53
N PRO A 92 9.78 -2.99 16.85
CA PRO A 92 8.73 -3.30 15.88
C PRO A 92 8.72 -2.30 14.74
N LYS A 93 8.52 -2.81 13.53
CA LYS A 93 8.36 -2.00 12.32
C LYS A 93 6.87 -1.90 11.99
N GLN A 94 6.47 -0.75 11.47
CA GLN A 94 5.09 -0.45 11.11
C GLN A 94 4.98 -0.10 9.64
N TRP A 95 3.99 -0.66 8.96
CA TRP A 95 3.67 -0.38 7.57
C TRP A 95 2.25 0.13 7.46
N LYS A 96 1.94 0.84 6.37
CA LYS A 96 0.56 1.23 6.04
C LYS A 96 0.11 0.48 4.80
N TYR A 97 -0.89 -0.40 4.94
CA TYR A 97 -1.45 -1.17 3.83
C TYR A 97 -2.81 -0.61 3.45
N CYS A 98 -2.96 -0.13 2.22
CA CYS A 98 -4.22 0.38 1.69
C CYS A 98 -4.76 -0.56 0.61
N PHE A 99 -6.04 -0.91 0.73
CA PHE A 99 -6.70 -1.90 -0.11
C PHE A 99 -7.77 -1.25 -0.98
N CYS A 100 -8.00 -1.80 -2.16
CA CYS A 100 -9.08 -1.38 -3.05
C CYS A 100 -9.50 -2.53 -3.96
N ALA A 101 -10.78 -2.56 -4.34
CA ALA A 101 -11.34 -3.53 -5.30
C ALA A 101 -12.37 -2.88 -6.24
N ASN A 102 -12.41 -1.55 -6.29
CA ASN A 102 -13.45 -0.79 -7.00
C ASN A 102 -13.18 -0.59 -8.50
N LYS A 103 -11.94 -0.78 -8.96
CA LYS A 103 -11.55 -0.72 -10.38
C LYS A 103 -10.21 -1.41 -10.60
N ASP A 104 -9.92 -1.74 -11.86
CA ASP A 104 -8.61 -2.22 -12.26
C ASP A 104 -7.51 -1.19 -11.98
N TYR A 105 -6.34 -1.67 -11.59
CA TYR A 105 -5.15 -0.91 -11.21
C TYR A 105 -5.41 0.15 -10.12
N CYS A 106 -6.43 -0.02 -9.27
CA CYS A 106 -6.79 0.95 -8.24
C CYS A 106 -5.63 1.24 -7.26
N ASN A 107 -4.70 0.29 -7.07
CA ASN A 107 -3.52 0.41 -6.19
C ASN A 107 -2.32 1.18 -6.79
N THR A 108 -2.52 1.87 -7.91
CA THR A 108 -1.55 2.80 -8.52
C THR A 108 -1.67 4.21 -7.95
N ASP A 109 -2.85 4.61 -7.48
CA ASP A 109 -3.14 5.97 -7.07
C ASP A 109 -2.72 6.21 -5.62
N SER A 110 -1.84 7.20 -5.40
CA SER A 110 -1.45 7.65 -4.07
C SER A 110 -2.60 8.29 -3.29
N ARG A 111 -3.74 8.60 -3.93
CA ARG A 111 -4.97 9.10 -3.28
C ARG A 111 -5.71 8.05 -2.46
N LEU A 112 -5.41 6.75 -2.60
CA LEU A 112 -5.93 5.71 -1.70
C LEU A 112 -5.56 5.96 -0.23
N LEU A 113 -4.59 6.84 0.04
CA LEU A 113 -4.13 7.20 1.37
C LEU A 113 -5.05 8.17 2.11
N ILE A 114 -6.01 8.78 1.41
CA ILE A 114 -6.99 9.71 1.98
C ILE A 114 -8.17 8.87 2.45
N SER A 115 -8.05 8.31 3.65
CA SER A 115 -9.21 7.74 4.35
C SER A 115 -10.28 8.85 4.43
N PRO A 116 -11.52 8.65 3.95
CA PRO A 116 -12.58 9.54 4.34
C PRO A 116 -12.81 9.24 5.82
N LEU A 117 -12.29 10.12 6.69
CA LEU A 117 -12.91 10.30 8.00
C LEU A 117 -14.36 10.71 7.69
N ILE A 118 -15.25 9.72 7.63
CA ILE A 118 -16.68 9.93 7.72
C ILE A 118 -16.87 10.42 9.15
N GLY A 119 -16.76 11.75 9.31
CA GLY A 119 -17.23 12.44 10.48
C GLY A 119 -18.72 12.19 10.57
N ILE A 120 -19.10 11.22 11.40
CA ILE A 120 -20.44 11.09 11.94
C ILE A 120 -20.65 12.37 12.77
N LEU A 121 -21.19 13.42 12.14
CA LEU A 121 -21.86 14.49 12.85
C LEU A 121 -23.35 14.15 12.84
N ILE A 122 -23.75 13.40 13.87
CA ILE A 122 -25.14 13.37 14.31
C ILE A 122 -25.35 14.67 15.07
N LEU A 123 -26.19 15.56 14.53
CA LEU A 123 -27.04 16.52 15.25
C LEU A 123 -28.01 17.18 14.26
#